data_AF-A0A9D2MLX2-F1
#
_entry.id   AF-A0A9D2MLX2-F1
#
_cell.length_a   1.000
_cell.length_b   1.000
_cell.length_c   1.000
_cell.angle_alpha   90.00
_cell.angle_beta   90.00
_cell.angle_gamma   90.00
#
_symmetry.space_group_name_H-M   'P 1'
#
loop_
_entity.id
_entity.type
_entity.pdbx_description
1 polymer ?
#
loop_
_entity_poly.entity_id
_entity_poly.type
_entity_poly.pdbx_seq_one_letter_code
_entity_poly.pdbx_strand_id
1 'polypeptide(L)'
;MKKCTYGLPALLLCAGLLTGCTAQPEAAKRNAIPFEDGQYYAAAYLGYQQIDDLDYYVERYLEDDSLPIHYLSAGDYYLVIPRYDHMELSLYRNDLEASQPILIYQDPDCEPFILQCNASDIFADATIRLTYEGETAEFSPFISLKDGSVDLGTQGLDLTKDA
;
A
#
# COMPACT_ATOMS: atom_id res chain seq x y z
N MET A 1 30.37 67.22 17.76
CA MET A 1 30.56 67.17 19.23
C MET A 1 29.33 66.46 19.77
N LYS A 2 29.33 65.32 20.46
CA LYS A 2 30.27 64.70 21.39
C LYS A 2 30.28 63.17 21.16
N LYS A 3 31.44 62.57 21.39
CA LYS A 3 31.69 61.12 21.42
C LYS A 3 31.30 60.60 22.81
N CYS A 4 30.77 59.38 22.90
CA CYS A 4 30.96 58.52 24.07
C CYS A 4 30.91 57.06 23.61
N THR A 5 32.06 56.41 23.74
CA THR A 5 32.35 55.00 23.46
C THR A 5 32.46 54.25 24.80
N TYR A 6 32.79 52.95 24.74
CA TYR A 6 32.97 51.90 25.78
C TYR A 6 31.70 51.07 25.99
N GLY A 7 31.59 49.80 25.55
CA GLY A 7 32.52 48.65 25.64
C GLY A 7 32.21 47.91 26.95
N LEU A 8 31.95 46.60 27.07
CA LEU A 8 32.53 45.38 26.47
C LEU A 8 31.54 44.18 26.78
N PRO A 9 31.86 42.87 26.63
CA PRO A 9 31.20 41.92 25.73
C PRO A 9 30.56 40.70 26.46
N ALA A 10 29.85 39.84 25.73
CA ALA A 10 29.74 38.41 26.10
C ALA A 10 29.36 37.56 24.88
N LEU A 11 30.31 36.71 24.50
CA LEU A 11 30.19 35.54 23.63
C LEU A 11 29.04 34.62 24.10
N LEU A 12 28.28 34.02 23.18
CA LEU A 12 28.04 32.58 23.19
C LEU A 12 27.44 32.10 21.87
N LEU A 13 28.22 31.24 21.20
CA LEU A 13 27.83 30.39 20.09
C LEU A 13 26.67 29.47 20.49
N CYS A 14 25.76 29.21 19.57
CA CYS A 14 25.33 27.83 19.28
C CYS A 14 25.06 27.71 17.77
N ALA A 15 25.99 27.03 17.11
CA ALA A 15 25.83 26.44 15.79
C ALA A 15 24.84 25.27 15.87
N GLY A 16 24.18 24.98 14.75
CA GLY A 16 23.46 23.70 14.58
C GLY A 16 22.28 23.79 13.64
N LEU A 17 22.55 23.92 12.34
CA LEU A 17 21.65 23.38 11.32
C LEU A 17 21.59 21.87 11.55
N LEU A 18 20.45 21.36 11.99
CA LEU A 18 20.11 19.95 11.85
C LEU A 18 18.74 19.86 11.21
N THR A 19 18.80 19.73 9.89
CA THR A 19 17.94 18.86 9.08
C THR A 19 17.47 17.65 9.89
N GLY A 20 16.25 17.70 10.38
CA GLY A 20 15.52 16.54 10.84
C GLY A 20 14.50 16.17 9.78
N CYS A 21 14.87 15.36 8.80
CA CYS A 21 13.89 14.48 8.16
C CYS A 21 13.46 13.49 9.25
N THR A 22 12.48 13.85 10.06
CA THR A 22 11.76 12.86 10.85
C THR A 22 10.94 12.08 9.85
N ALA A 23 11.44 10.92 9.40
CA ALA A 23 10.57 9.95 8.74
C ALA A 23 9.39 9.72 9.69
N GLN A 24 8.19 10.02 9.20
CA GLN A 24 6.93 9.88 9.92
C GLN A 24 6.79 8.42 10.38
N PRO A 25 6.24 8.13 11.59
CA PRO A 25 6.06 6.75 12.08
C PRO A 25 5.36 5.83 11.07
N GLU A 26 4.50 6.42 10.23
CA GLU A 26 3.74 5.82 9.13
C GLU A 26 4.58 5.10 8.07
N ALA A 27 5.82 5.56 7.84
CA ALA A 27 6.77 4.83 7.00
C ALA A 27 7.43 3.68 7.78
N ALA A 28 7.56 3.78 9.10
CA ALA A 28 8.38 2.87 9.91
C ALA A 28 7.81 1.44 9.97
N LYS A 29 6.49 1.26 10.07
CA LYS A 29 5.88 -0.08 10.02
C LYS A 29 5.85 -0.65 8.61
N ARG A 30 5.50 0.14 7.60
CA ARG A 30 5.53 -0.29 6.19
C ARG A 30 6.94 -0.69 5.73
N ASN A 31 7.99 -0.04 6.27
CA ASN A 31 9.39 -0.41 6.06
C ASN A 31 9.76 -1.80 6.60
N ALA A 32 8.94 -2.42 7.45
CA ALA A 32 9.15 -3.78 7.93
C ALA A 32 8.71 -4.86 6.93
N ILE A 33 8.02 -4.48 5.84
CA ILE A 33 7.61 -5.40 4.78
C ILE A 33 8.87 -5.83 3.99
N PRO A 34 9.19 -7.13 3.90
CA PRO A 34 10.43 -7.61 3.32
C PRO A 34 10.34 -7.71 1.79
N PHE A 35 10.18 -6.57 1.12
CA PHE A 35 10.13 -6.52 -0.34
C PHE A 35 11.46 -6.98 -0.98
N GLU A 36 11.34 -7.78 -2.03
CA GLU A 36 12.42 -8.13 -2.95
C GLU A 36 12.46 -7.18 -4.16
N ASP A 37 13.55 -7.22 -4.92
CA ASP A 37 13.68 -6.43 -6.15
C ASP A 37 12.61 -6.85 -7.16
N GLY A 38 11.99 -5.86 -7.82
CA GLY A 38 10.92 -6.08 -8.78
C GLY A 38 9.51 -6.22 -8.19
N GLN A 39 9.37 -6.26 -6.86
CA GLN A 39 8.07 -6.20 -6.20
C GLN A 39 7.59 -4.75 -6.03
N TYR A 40 6.31 -4.50 -6.28
CA TYR A 40 5.70 -3.17 -6.25
C TYR A 40 4.61 -3.04 -5.18
N TYR A 41 4.13 -4.15 -4.65
CA TYR A 41 3.11 -4.18 -3.62
C TYR A 41 3.18 -5.49 -2.87
N ALA A 42 2.60 -5.48 -1.68
CA ALA A 42 2.33 -6.68 -0.91
C ALA A 42 0.82 -6.86 -0.81
N ALA A 43 0.35 -8.09 -0.73
CA ALA A 43 -1.04 -8.36 -0.46
C ALA A 43 -1.21 -9.57 0.45
N ALA A 44 -2.35 -9.62 1.14
CA ALA A 44 -2.72 -10.73 1.99
C ALA A 44 -4.18 -11.06 1.79
N TYR A 45 -4.50 -12.35 1.73
CA TYR A 45 -5.87 -12.82 1.83
C TYR A 45 -6.39 -12.63 3.26
N LEU A 46 -7.59 -12.04 3.35
CA LEU A 46 -8.26 -11.74 4.62
C LEU A 46 -9.45 -12.65 4.89
N GLY A 47 -9.98 -13.38 3.91
CA GLY A 47 -11.13 -14.28 4.14
C GLY A 47 -12.20 -14.21 3.06
N TYR A 48 -13.15 -15.15 3.15
CA TYR A 48 -14.27 -15.27 2.22
C TYR A 48 -15.54 -14.71 2.86
N GLN A 49 -16.17 -13.75 2.19
CA GLN A 49 -17.38 -13.02 2.62
C GLN A 49 -17.26 -12.20 3.92
N GLN A 50 -16.19 -12.36 4.67
CA GLN A 50 -15.85 -11.60 5.85
C GLN A 50 -14.36 -11.27 5.86
N ILE A 51 -14.01 -10.21 6.58
CA ILE A 51 -12.62 -9.83 6.84
C ILE A 51 -12.22 -10.49 8.15
N ASP A 52 -11.34 -11.48 8.05
CA ASP A 52 -10.66 -12.11 9.16
C ASP A 52 -9.24 -11.53 9.25
N ASP A 53 -8.68 -11.51 10.47
CA ASP A 53 -7.26 -11.27 10.72
C ASP A 53 -6.67 -9.91 10.29
N LEU A 54 -7.50 -8.91 9.96
CA LEU A 54 -7.02 -7.55 9.68
C LEU A 54 -6.14 -7.01 10.81
N ASP A 55 -6.51 -7.27 12.07
CA ASP A 55 -5.77 -6.85 13.26
C ASP A 55 -4.30 -7.29 13.24
N TYR A 56 -4.00 -8.48 12.72
CA TYR A 56 -2.63 -8.99 12.61
C TYR A 56 -1.78 -8.12 11.67
N TYR A 57 -2.35 -7.75 10.51
CA TYR A 57 -1.66 -6.91 9.53
C TYR A 57 -1.58 -5.46 9.99
N VAL A 58 -2.60 -4.96 10.69
CA VAL A 58 -2.58 -3.62 11.29
C VAL A 58 -1.49 -3.53 12.36
N GLU A 59 -1.41 -4.48 13.28
CA GLU A 59 -0.37 -4.47 14.31
C GLU A 59 1.04 -4.43 13.69
N ARG A 60 1.23 -5.20 12.62
CA ARG A 60 2.56 -5.46 12.05
C ARG A 60 3.02 -4.47 10.97
N TYR A 61 2.11 -3.98 10.13
CA TYR A 61 2.47 -3.27 8.90
C TYR A 61 1.75 -1.92 8.71
N LEU A 62 0.64 -1.67 9.42
CA LEU A 62 -0.18 -0.47 9.24
C LEU A 62 -0.27 0.36 10.53
N GLU A 63 -0.66 1.62 10.43
CA GLU A 63 -0.82 2.47 11.62
C GLU A 63 -2.17 2.29 12.29
N ASP A 64 -3.24 2.14 11.50
CA ASP A 64 -4.61 1.89 11.95
C ASP A 64 -5.39 1.01 10.96
N ASP A 65 -6.66 0.74 11.30
CA ASP A 65 -7.59 -0.12 10.58
C ASP A 65 -8.58 0.67 9.68
N SER A 66 -8.41 1.98 9.54
CA SER A 66 -9.28 2.86 8.76
C SER A 66 -8.96 2.80 7.26
N LEU A 67 -9.02 1.61 6.69
CA LEU A 67 -8.67 1.37 5.29
C LEU A 67 -9.88 1.59 4.36
N PRO A 68 -9.70 2.21 3.18
CA PRO A 68 -10.73 2.21 2.15
C PRO A 68 -11.01 0.78 1.69
N ILE A 69 -12.29 0.47 1.50
CA ILE A 69 -12.75 -0.83 1.00
C ILE A 69 -13.44 -0.65 -0.34
N HIS A 70 -12.95 -1.38 -1.35
CA HIS A 70 -13.54 -1.42 -2.68
C HIS A 70 -14.34 -2.71 -2.88
N TYR A 71 -15.64 -2.58 -3.10
CA TYR A 71 -16.55 -3.73 -3.28
C TYR A 71 -16.88 -3.93 -4.76
N LEU A 72 -16.44 -5.05 -5.34
CA LEU A 72 -16.74 -5.40 -6.74
C LEU A 72 -17.80 -6.50 -6.81
N SER A 73 -17.61 -7.60 -6.09
CA SER A 73 -18.58 -8.68 -5.95
C SER A 73 -18.47 -9.36 -4.59
N ALA A 74 -19.44 -10.23 -4.29
CA ALA A 74 -19.36 -11.07 -3.11
C ALA A 74 -18.30 -12.16 -3.32
N GLY A 75 -17.33 -12.24 -2.41
CA GLY A 75 -16.28 -13.25 -2.48
C GLY A 75 -15.17 -12.97 -1.48
N ASP A 76 -13.95 -13.07 -1.96
CA ASP A 76 -12.72 -12.95 -1.19
C ASP A 76 -12.39 -11.50 -0.86
N TYR A 77 -11.75 -11.31 0.30
CA TYR A 77 -11.17 -10.06 0.71
C TYR A 77 -9.64 -10.14 0.65
N TYR A 78 -9.02 -9.10 0.10
CA TYR A 78 -7.57 -8.95 0.05
C TYR A 78 -7.17 -7.58 0.59
N LEU A 79 -6.20 -7.56 1.51
CA LEU A 79 -5.45 -6.34 1.84
C LEU A 79 -4.39 -6.14 0.77
N VAL A 80 -4.26 -4.92 0.26
CA VAL A 80 -3.20 -4.52 -0.69
C VAL A 80 -2.45 -3.35 -0.10
N ILE A 81 -1.12 -3.46 -0.04
CA ILE A 81 -0.20 -2.46 0.49
C ILE A 81 0.78 -2.05 -0.63
N PRO A 82 0.68 -0.83 -1.18
CA PRO A 82 1.65 -0.34 -2.15
C PRO A 82 3.04 -0.20 -1.50
N ARG A 83 4.10 -0.51 -2.26
CA ARG A 83 5.48 -0.49 -1.74
C ARG A 83 6.01 0.92 -1.54
N TYR A 84 5.74 1.80 -2.50
CA TYR A 84 6.28 3.15 -2.51
C TYR A 84 5.19 4.15 -2.11
N ASP A 85 5.59 5.27 -1.51
CA ASP A 85 4.69 6.42 -1.38
C ASP A 85 4.42 7.01 -2.77
N HIS A 86 3.26 7.65 -2.97
CA HIS A 86 2.89 8.26 -4.24
C HIS A 86 2.76 7.30 -5.43
N MET A 87 2.47 6.02 -5.15
CA MET A 87 2.02 5.10 -6.21
C MET A 87 0.62 5.48 -6.66
N GLU A 88 0.39 5.46 -7.97
CA GLU A 88 -0.94 5.67 -8.54
C GLU A 88 -1.69 4.34 -8.62
N LEU A 89 -2.95 4.31 -8.17
CA LEU A 89 -3.89 3.21 -8.35
C LEU A 89 -4.85 3.50 -9.50
N SER A 90 -5.06 2.50 -10.34
CA SER A 90 -6.23 2.38 -11.20
C SER A 90 -6.88 1.02 -10.97
N LEU A 91 -8.14 1.03 -10.50
CA LEU A 91 -8.90 -0.18 -10.21
C LEU A 91 -9.96 -0.38 -11.30
N TYR A 92 -9.93 -1.55 -11.92
CA TYR A 92 -10.84 -1.94 -12.98
C TYR A 92 -11.75 -3.08 -12.54
N ARG A 93 -12.99 -3.03 -13.01
CA ARG A 93 -13.91 -4.16 -12.98
C ARG A 93 -13.84 -4.90 -14.32
N ASN A 94 -13.63 -6.21 -14.24
CA ASN A 94 -13.69 -7.11 -15.38
C ASN A 94 -15.09 -7.73 -15.46
N ASP A 95 -15.67 -7.70 -16.64
CA ASP A 95 -16.97 -8.31 -16.93
C ASP A 95 -16.77 -9.29 -18.09
N LEU A 96 -17.22 -10.54 -17.91
CA LEU A 96 -17.13 -11.61 -18.92
C LEU A 96 -17.82 -11.22 -20.22
N GLU A 97 -18.87 -10.41 -20.14
CA GLU A 97 -19.65 -9.98 -21.30
C GLU A 97 -19.07 -8.71 -21.96
N ALA A 98 -18.23 -7.96 -21.23
CA ALA A 98 -17.58 -6.76 -21.75
C ALA A 98 -16.32 -7.10 -22.54
N SER A 99 -16.03 -6.30 -23.57
CA SER A 99 -14.83 -6.47 -24.41
C SER A 99 -13.55 -5.87 -23.81
N GLN A 100 -13.68 -5.05 -22.76
CA GLN A 100 -12.60 -4.34 -22.09
C GLN A 100 -12.94 -4.19 -20.59
N PRO A 101 -11.94 -4.22 -19.70
CA PRO A 101 -12.10 -3.80 -18.31
C PRO A 101 -12.64 -2.38 -18.19
N ILE A 102 -13.48 -2.13 -17.18
CA ILE A 102 -14.07 -0.83 -16.90
C ILE A 102 -13.32 -0.20 -15.73
N LEU A 103 -12.71 0.97 -15.93
CA LEU A 103 -12.09 1.74 -14.85
C LEU A 103 -13.18 2.25 -13.89
N ILE A 104 -13.09 1.88 -12.61
CA ILE A 104 -14.10 2.22 -11.60
C ILE A 104 -13.57 3.13 -10.49
N TYR A 105 -12.26 3.16 -10.27
CA TYR A 105 -11.64 4.01 -9.25
C TYR A 105 -10.19 4.35 -9.61
N GLN A 106 -9.74 5.53 -9.21
CA GLN A 106 -8.36 5.98 -9.34
C GLN A 106 -7.94 6.73 -8.08
N ASP A 107 -6.69 6.56 -7.70
CA ASP A 107 -6.05 7.31 -6.63
C ASP A 107 -4.62 7.67 -7.06
N PRO A 108 -4.28 8.97 -7.19
CA PRO A 108 -2.91 9.36 -7.54
C PRO A 108 -1.90 9.18 -6.39
N ASP A 109 -2.35 8.90 -5.18
CA ASP A 109 -1.49 8.71 -3.99
C ASP A 109 -2.02 7.55 -3.15
N CYS A 110 -1.96 6.35 -3.74
CA CYS A 110 -2.55 5.13 -3.21
C CYS A 110 -2.02 4.78 -1.82
N GLU A 111 -2.91 4.80 -0.84
CA GLU A 111 -2.70 4.24 0.49
C GLU A 111 -3.10 2.74 0.53
N PRO A 112 -2.73 1.99 1.58
CA PRO A 112 -3.19 0.61 1.74
C PRO A 112 -4.73 0.52 1.70
N PHE A 113 -5.25 -0.51 1.04
CA PHE A 113 -6.70 -0.65 0.83
C PHE A 113 -7.13 -2.12 0.88
N ILE A 114 -8.44 -2.33 1.06
CA ILE A 114 -9.05 -3.66 0.99
C ILE A 114 -9.87 -3.77 -0.29
N LEU A 115 -9.70 -4.87 -1.02
CA LEU A 115 -10.52 -5.23 -2.16
C LEU A 115 -11.44 -6.41 -1.79
N GLN A 116 -12.74 -6.30 -2.06
CA GLN A 116 -13.63 -7.44 -2.16
C GLN A 116 -13.88 -7.78 -3.63
N CYS A 117 -13.50 -8.98 -4.05
CA CYS A 117 -13.63 -9.48 -5.41
C CYS A 117 -14.12 -10.93 -5.43
N ASN A 118 -14.36 -11.48 -6.62
CA ASN A 118 -14.88 -12.84 -6.71
C ASN A 118 -13.81 -13.88 -6.32
N ALA A 119 -14.26 -14.99 -5.75
CA ALA A 119 -13.41 -16.15 -5.45
C ALA A 119 -13.23 -17.02 -6.72
N SER A 120 -12.61 -16.49 -7.77
CA SER A 120 -12.40 -17.22 -9.03
C SER A 120 -10.96 -17.16 -9.51
N ASP A 121 -10.35 -18.33 -9.62
CA ASP A 121 -9.05 -18.56 -10.26
C ASP A 121 -9.15 -18.73 -11.80
N ILE A 122 -10.36 -18.62 -12.37
CA ILE A 122 -10.63 -18.76 -13.81
C ILE A 122 -10.94 -17.41 -14.46
N PHE A 123 -11.77 -16.59 -13.81
CA PHE A 123 -12.10 -15.25 -14.29
C PHE A 123 -12.17 -14.27 -13.12
N ALA A 124 -11.10 -13.52 -12.90
CA ALA A 124 -11.08 -12.48 -11.89
C ALA A 124 -11.92 -11.27 -12.35
N ASP A 125 -12.82 -10.79 -11.49
CA ASP A 125 -13.69 -9.64 -11.75
C ASP A 125 -13.03 -8.29 -11.41
N ALA A 126 -11.79 -8.32 -10.91
CA ALA A 126 -11.01 -7.16 -10.53
C ALA A 126 -9.65 -7.17 -11.23
N THR A 127 -9.20 -6.01 -11.71
CA THR A 127 -7.80 -5.78 -12.08
C THR A 127 -7.31 -4.55 -11.33
N ILE A 128 -6.24 -4.73 -10.56
CA ILE A 128 -5.54 -3.67 -9.86
C ILE A 128 -4.33 -3.30 -10.70
N ARG A 129 -4.17 -2.00 -10.95
CA ARG A 129 -2.98 -1.44 -11.59
C ARG A 129 -2.34 -0.43 -10.66
N LEU A 130 -1.08 -0.67 -10.30
CA LEU A 130 -0.26 0.23 -9.51
C LEU A 130 0.88 0.76 -10.35
N THR A 131 1.04 2.08 -10.40
CA THR A 131 2.06 2.74 -11.22
C THR A 131 2.97 3.59 -10.33
N TYR A 132 4.28 3.49 -10.55
CA TYR A 132 5.29 4.28 -9.84
C TYR A 132 6.41 4.67 -10.79
N GLU A 133 6.71 5.97 -10.89
CA GLU A 133 7.77 6.50 -11.76
C GLU A 133 7.70 6.02 -13.23
N GLY A 134 6.49 5.74 -13.73
CA GLY A 134 6.24 5.26 -15.10
C GLY A 134 6.27 3.73 -15.25
N GLU A 135 6.72 2.99 -14.24
CA GLU A 135 6.65 1.53 -14.18
C GLU A 135 5.28 1.10 -13.65
N THR A 136 4.73 0.02 -14.19
CA THR A 136 3.38 -0.45 -13.84
C THR A 136 3.39 -1.92 -13.45
N ALA A 137 2.76 -2.23 -12.33
CA ALA A 137 2.38 -3.58 -11.94
C ALA A 137 0.87 -3.75 -12.10
N GLU A 138 0.45 -4.81 -12.77
CA GLU A 138 -0.95 -5.14 -12.99
C GLU A 138 -1.22 -6.57 -12.53
N PHE A 139 -2.28 -6.76 -11.75
CA PHE A 139 -2.61 -8.06 -11.18
C PHE A 139 -4.09 -8.19 -10.80
N SER A 140 -4.48 -9.43 -10.55
CA SER A 140 -5.79 -9.81 -10.06
C SER A 140 -5.59 -10.88 -8.98
N PRO A 141 -5.83 -10.58 -7.69
CA PRO A 141 -5.58 -11.54 -6.62
C PRO A 141 -6.62 -12.66 -6.66
N PHE A 142 -6.17 -13.90 -6.44
CA PHE A 142 -7.07 -15.05 -6.26
C PHE A 142 -6.44 -16.14 -5.39
N ILE A 143 -7.28 -16.99 -4.79
CA ILE A 143 -6.83 -18.26 -4.19
C ILE A 143 -6.93 -19.38 -5.24
N SER A 144 -5.81 -20.05 -5.47
CA SER A 144 -5.73 -21.27 -6.28
C SER A 144 -6.61 -22.36 -5.69
N LEU A 145 -7.60 -22.84 -6.46
CA LEU A 145 -8.45 -23.95 -6.01
C LEU A 145 -7.71 -25.30 -6.00
N LYS A 146 -6.50 -25.35 -6.54
CA LYS A 146 -5.68 -26.57 -6.62
C LYS A 146 -4.97 -26.86 -5.30
N ASP A 147 -4.42 -25.84 -4.67
CA ASP A 147 -3.53 -25.98 -3.51
C ASP A 147 -3.76 -24.93 -2.42
N GLY A 148 -4.70 -24.01 -2.60
CA GLY A 148 -5.03 -22.98 -1.62
C GLY A 148 -4.00 -21.85 -1.54
N SER A 149 -3.02 -21.81 -2.44
CA SER A 149 -2.06 -20.71 -2.51
C SER A 149 -2.71 -19.43 -3.01
N VAL A 150 -2.24 -18.27 -2.53
CA VAL A 150 -2.64 -16.98 -3.08
C VAL A 150 -1.74 -16.67 -4.27
N ASP A 151 -2.35 -16.37 -5.41
CA ASP A 151 -1.64 -15.84 -6.58
C ASP A 151 -1.88 -14.34 -6.67
N LEU A 152 -0.76 -13.61 -6.69
CA LEU A 152 -0.72 -12.15 -6.84
C LEU A 152 -0.01 -11.76 -8.13
N GLY A 153 0.49 -12.69 -8.93
CA GLY A 153 1.43 -12.39 -10.01
C GLY A 153 2.85 -12.11 -9.52
N THR A 154 3.76 -11.84 -10.45
CA THR A 154 5.22 -11.86 -10.17
C THR A 154 5.76 -10.62 -9.46
N GLN A 155 4.98 -9.55 -9.39
CA GLN A 155 5.38 -8.27 -8.78
C GLN A 155 4.77 -8.07 -7.38
N GLY A 156 3.99 -9.05 -6.90
CA GLY A 156 3.39 -9.04 -5.58
C GLY A 156 4.21 -9.83 -4.56
N LEU A 157 4.26 -9.34 -3.33
CA LEU A 157 4.67 -10.11 -2.16
C LEU A 157 3.43 -10.67 -1.46
N ASP A 158 3.34 -12.00 -1.33
CA ASP A 158 2.29 -12.62 -0.52
C ASP A 158 2.65 -12.54 0.97
N LEU A 159 1.79 -11.86 1.73
CA LEU A 159 1.87 -11.71 3.18
C LEU A 159 0.85 -12.60 3.91
N THR A 160 0.06 -13.39 3.18
CA THR A 160 -0.99 -14.23 3.75
C THR A 160 -0.40 -15.12 4.83
N LYS A 161 -0.94 -15.00 6.04
CA LYS A 161 -0.49 -15.82 7.17
C LYS A 161 -0.77 -17.31 6.89
N ASP A 162 0.14 -18.16 7.32
CA ASP A 162 -0.13 -19.60 7.38
C ASP A 162 -1.31 -19.86 8.35
N ALA A 163 -2.18 -20.80 7.98
CA ALA A 163 -3.34 -21.21 8.78
C ALA A 163 -2.97 -22.08 9.99
#